data_AF-A0A0A1MSY5-F1
#
_entry.id   AF-A0A0A1MSY5-F1
#
_cell.length_a   1.000
_cell.length_b   1.000
_cell.length_c   1.000
_cell.angle_alpha   90.00
_cell.angle_beta   90.00
_cell.angle_gamma   90.00
#
_symmetry.space_group_name_H-M   'P 1'
#
loop_
_entity.id
_entity.type
_entity.pdbx_description
1 polymer ?
#
loop_
_entity_poly.entity_id
_entity_poly.type
_entity_poly.pdbx_seq_one_letter_code
_entity_poly.pdbx_strand_id
1 'polypeptide(L)' 'MQKNQDKKFTAAGTNIEAVKKANQNSGMSYNEVKEFLAKTTGGHGTEIYSDTNLEEVSVQNQQSPKNSK' A
#
# COMPACT_ATOMS: atom_id res chain seq x y z
N MET A 1 -1.50 -33.11 -0.67
CA MET A 1 -1.81 -31.77 -1.20
C MET A 1 -3.16 -31.33 -0.64
N GLN A 2 -3.17 -30.55 0.45
CA GLN A 2 -4.40 -30.11 1.11
C GLN A 2 -5.04 -28.98 0.27
N LYS A 3 -6.24 -29.21 -0.25
CA LYS A 3 -6.98 -28.24 -1.06
C LYS A 3 -7.51 -27.12 -0.15
N ASN A 4 -7.03 -25.89 -0.36
CA ASN A 4 -7.46 -24.64 0.29
C ASN A 4 -8.89 -24.22 -0.10
N GLN A 5 -9.91 -25.05 0.14
CA GLN A 5 -11.29 -24.79 -0.32
C GLN A 5 -12.18 -24.11 0.76
N ASP A 6 -11.72 -24.01 2.02
CA ASP A 6 -12.60 -23.62 3.13
C ASP A 6 -12.48 -22.15 3.61
N LYS A 7 -11.65 -21.31 2.99
CA LYS A 7 -11.44 -19.91 3.43
C LYS A 7 -12.34 -18.90 2.70
N LYS A 8 -13.60 -19.23 2.45
CA LYS A 8 -14.57 -18.28 1.85
C LYS A 8 -15.05 -17.25 2.87
N PHE A 9 -15.13 -17.64 4.15
CA PHE A 9 -15.58 -16.78 5.24
C PHE A 9 -14.53 -16.72 6.36
N THR A 10 -14.44 -15.58 7.05
CA THR A 10 -13.65 -15.46 8.30
C THR A 10 -14.39 -16.10 9.47
N ALA A 11 -13.73 -16.24 10.63
CA ALA A 11 -14.37 -16.72 11.86
C ALA A 11 -15.56 -15.85 12.31
N ALA A 12 -15.56 -14.57 11.92
CA ALA A 12 -16.67 -13.64 12.15
C ALA A 12 -17.77 -13.72 11.07
N GLY A 13 -17.70 -14.67 10.13
CA GLY A 13 -18.66 -14.81 9.04
C GLY A 13 -18.48 -13.83 7.89
N THR A 14 -17.36 -13.11 7.81
CA THR A 14 -17.10 -12.15 6.74
C THR A 14 -16.77 -12.87 5.43
N ASN A 15 -17.53 -12.61 4.36
CA ASN A 15 -17.24 -13.15 3.03
C ASN A 15 -15.99 -12.48 2.43
N ILE A 16 -14.93 -13.26 2.25
CA ILE A 16 -13.63 -12.76 1.79
C ILE A 16 -13.68 -12.31 0.32
N GLU A 17 -14.45 -12.97 -0.54
CA GLU A 17 -14.59 -12.60 -1.96
C GLU A 17 -15.34 -11.28 -2.13
N ALA A 18 -16.42 -11.09 -1.36
CA ALA A 18 -17.20 -9.85 -1.37
C ALA A 18 -16.35 -8.66 -0.95
N VAL A 19 -15.54 -8.82 0.11
CA VAL A 19 -14.62 -7.77 0.59
C VAL A 19 -13.54 -7.46 -0.44
N LYS A 20 -12.93 -8.46 -1.08
CA LYS A 20 -11.93 -8.23 -2.14
C LYS A 20 -12.52 -7.42 -3.29
N LYS A 21 -13.72 -7.77 -3.76
CA LYS A 21 -14.41 -7.04 -4.82
C LYS A 21 -14.75 -5.61 -4.42
N ALA A 22 -15.22 -5.41 -3.19
CA ALA A 22 -15.49 -4.08 -2.66
C ALA A 22 -14.21 -3.24 -2.59
N ASN A 23 -13.10 -3.80 -2.11
CA ASN A 23 -11.81 -3.11 -2.03
C ASN A 23 -11.22 -2.76 -3.40
N GLN A 24 -11.42 -3.61 -4.41
CA GLN A 24 -11.04 -3.30 -5.79
C GLN A 24 -11.80 -2.08 -6.34
N ASN A 25 -12.99 -1.79 -5.80
CA ASN A 25 -13.85 -0.70 -6.24
C ASN A 25 -13.87 0.49 -5.25
N SER A 26 -13.13 0.43 -4.14
CA SER A 26 -13.27 1.40 -3.04
C SER A 26 -12.36 2.62 -3.15
N GLY A 27 -11.56 2.75 -4.22
CA GLY A 27 -10.68 3.90 -4.37
C GLY A 27 -9.75 3.81 -5.58
N MET A 28 -8.91 4.83 -5.70
CA MET A 28 -7.84 4.87 -6.69
C MET A 28 -6.81 3.78 -6.39
N SER A 29 -6.36 3.09 -7.43
CA SER A 29 -5.18 2.25 -7.36
C SER A 29 -3.95 3.07 -6.99
N TYR A 30 -2.91 2.40 -6.52
CA TYR A 30 -1.64 3.06 -6.20
C TYR A 30 -1.09 3.93 -7.35
N ASN A 31 -1.21 3.46 -8.60
CA ASN A 31 -0.77 4.21 -9.76
C ASN A 31 -1.64 5.44 -10.02
N GLU A 32 -2.97 5.30 -9.88
CA GLU A 32 -3.91 6.42 -10.01
C GLU A 32 -3.71 7.45 -8.90
N VAL A 33 -3.46 7.03 -7.66
CA VAL A 33 -3.11 7.93 -6.55
C VAL A 33 -1.81 8.66 -6.85
N LYS A 34 -0.76 7.95 -7.29
CA LYS A 34 0.54 8.55 -7.65
C LYS A 34 0.37 9.61 -8.74
N GLU A 35 -0.37 9.28 -9.80
CA GLU A 35 -0.65 10.22 -10.88
C GLU A 35 -1.50 11.41 -10.41
N PHE A 36 -2.55 11.15 -9.62
CA PHE A 36 -3.41 12.20 -9.08
C PHE A 36 -2.62 13.16 -8.20
N LEU A 37 -1.76 12.64 -7.32
CA LEU A 37 -0.88 13.45 -6.47
C LEU A 37 0.12 14.25 -7.31
N ALA A 38 0.73 13.64 -8.32
CA ALA A 38 1.62 14.37 -9.24
C ALA A 38 0.88 15.49 -9.99
N LYS A 39 -0.37 15.27 -10.40
CA LYS A 39 -1.20 16.23 -11.16
C LYS A 39 -1.79 17.34 -10.29
N THR A 40 -2.19 17.04 -9.06
CA THR A 40 -2.99 17.96 -8.21
C THR A 40 -2.17 18.60 -7.08
N THR A 41 -1.13 17.93 -6.62
CA THR A 41 -0.28 18.37 -5.51
C THR A 41 1.21 18.41 -5.87
N GLY A 42 1.57 18.06 -7.11
CA GLY A 42 2.93 17.78 -7.52
C GLY A 42 3.92 18.86 -7.12
N GLY A 43 4.99 18.45 -6.46
CA GLY A 43 6.24 19.21 -6.37
C GLY A 43 6.27 20.44 -5.47
N HIS A 44 5.14 20.95 -4.97
CA HIS A 44 5.15 22.19 -4.19
C HIS A 44 5.81 21.96 -2.82
N GLY A 45 7.06 22.41 -2.67
CA GLY A 45 7.84 22.27 -1.44
C GLY A 45 8.59 20.94 -1.30
N THR A 46 8.59 20.08 -2.33
CA THR A 46 9.40 18.84 -2.35
C THR A 46 10.69 18.98 -3.14
N GLU A 47 11.04 20.19 -3.60
CA GLU A 47 12.33 20.49 -4.22
C GLU A 47 13.50 20.08 -3.32
N ILE A 48 13.36 20.21 -2.00
CA ILE A 48 14.38 19.75 -1.03
C ILE A 48 14.56 18.22 -0.97
N TYR A 49 13.64 17.45 -1.57
CA TYR A 49 13.68 16.00 -1.60
C TYR A 49 14.01 15.47 -3.01
N SER A 50 14.33 16.33 -3.98
CA SER A 50 14.72 15.90 -5.34
C SER A 50 15.99 15.05 -5.35
N ASP A 51 16.86 15.24 -4.36
CA ASP A 51 18.12 14.51 -4.21
C ASP A 51 17.96 13.22 -3.38
N THR A 52 16.72 12.82 -3.09
CA THR A 52 16.46 11.59 -2.33
C THR A 52 16.77 10.38 -3.21
N ASN A 53 17.90 9.73 -2.95
CA ASN A 53 18.24 8.46 -3.56
C ASN A 53 17.33 7.34 -3.00
N LEU A 54 16.47 6.79 -3.87
CA LEU A 54 15.51 5.74 -3.50
C LEU A 54 16.19 4.49 -2.93
N GLU A 55 17.38 4.14 -3.41
CA GLU A 55 18.14 2.98 -2.93
C GLU A 55 18.56 3.17 -1.47
N GLU A 56 19.13 4.33 -1.14
CA GLU A 56 19.58 4.66 0.22
C GLU A 56 18.43 4.69 1.22
N VAL A 57 17.29 5.27 0.84
CA VAL A 57 16.09 5.31 1.69
C VAL A 57 15.52 3.92 1.92
N SER A 58 15.51 3.06 0.89
CA SER A 58 15.00 1.70 1.03
C SER A 58 15.86 0.89 2.01
N VAL A 59 17.19 1.04 1.94
CA VAL A 59 18.14 0.40 2.84
C VAL A 59 17.98 0.90 4.27
N GLN A 60 17.86 2.21 4.48
CA GLN A 60 17.68 2.81 5.81
C GLN A 60 16.37 2.37 6.49
N ASN A 61 15.28 2.29 5.73
CA ASN A 61 13.98 1.84 6.23
C ASN A 61 13.98 0.35 6.63
N GLN A 62 14.80 -0.47 5.96
CA GLN A 62 14.97 -1.89 6.30
C GLN A 62 15.91 -2.11 7.49
N GLN A 63 16.88 -1.21 7.68
CA GLN A 63 17.86 -1.28 8.77
C GLN A 63 17.39 -0.61 10.06
N SER A 64 16.35 0.23 10.01
CA SER A 64 15.79 0.86 11.21
C SER A 64 15.13 -0.20 12.09
N PRO A 65 15.62 -0.47 13.32
CA PRO A 65 14.94 -1.38 14.22
C PRO A 65 13.57 -0.78 14.53
N LYS A 66 12.49 -1.55 14.31
CA LYS A 66 11.14 -1.16 14.72
C LYS A 66 11.21 -0.81 16.20
N ASN A 67 11.09 0.48 16.51
CA ASN A 67 11.12 0.96 17.88
C ASN A 67 9.88 0.41 18.58
N SER A 68 10.03 -0.74 19.21
CA SER A 68 9.07 -1.32 20.13
C SER A 68 9.06 -0.45 21.39
N LYS A 69 8.07 0.43 21.48
CA LYS A 69 7.56 0.93 22.75
C LYS A 69 6.23 0.25 23.03
#